data_AF-A0A7S3SE36-F1
#
_entry.id   AF-A0A7S3SE36-F1
#
_cell.length_a   1.000
_cell.length_b   1.000
_cell.length_c   1.000
_cell.angle_alpha   90.00
_cell.angle_beta   90.00
_cell.angle_gamma   90.00
#
_symmetry.space_group_name_H-M   'P 1'
#
loop_
_entity.id
_entity.type
_entity.pdbx_description
1 polymer ?
#
loop_
_entity_poly.entity_id
_entity_poly.type
_entity_poly.pdbx_seq_one_letter_code
_entity_poly.pdbx_strand_id
1 'polypeptide(L)'
;MTPQQALPLLSLTAAFPVVVKTYLRGERDSRRLKALLAPSEVLALDAVVNQPQYVLARLRQLAQAGRQVGVSEKEREMLLKSVGVLGERIYNTPIPLSYSRHTSRFLIFYASTLPLAIVGALGWATVPVMATLCWALFGILEIGNLIEEPFTAYESQRRPLLPLTEARREDAERVAEAQPR
;
A
#
# COMPACT_ATOMS: atom_id res chain seq x y z
N MET A 1 9.67 7.93 32.51
CA MET A 1 9.52 6.60 31.87
C MET A 1 10.39 5.58 32.60
N THR A 2 9.79 4.57 33.25
CA THR A 2 10.58 3.41 33.70
C THR A 2 10.97 2.57 32.48
N PRO A 3 12.16 1.93 32.46
CA PRO A 3 12.61 1.12 31.32
C PRO A 3 11.63 -0.01 30.96
N GLN A 4 10.81 -0.47 31.90
CA GLN A 4 9.74 -1.47 31.67
C GLN A 4 8.55 -0.95 30.84
N GLN A 5 8.28 0.36 30.82
CA GLN A 5 7.17 0.96 30.03
C GLN A 5 7.60 1.43 28.64
N ALA A 6 8.89 1.66 28.42
CA ALA A 6 9.43 2.12 27.14
C ALA A 6 9.52 0.99 26.10
N LEU A 7 9.85 -0.23 26.53
CA LEU A 7 9.97 -1.41 25.67
C LEU A 7 8.70 -1.74 24.88
N PRO A 8 7.50 -1.84 25.48
CA PRO A 8 6.28 -2.14 24.73
C PRO A 8 5.88 -1.01 23.77
N LEU A 9 6.24 0.24 24.08
CA LEU A 9 5.95 1.40 23.25
C LEU A 9 6.85 1.42 22.02
N LEU A 10 8.14 1.10 22.19
CA LEU A 10 9.11 0.92 21.10
C LEU A 10 8.75 -0.27 20.20
N SER A 11 8.38 -1.42 20.78
CA SER A 11 8.00 -2.61 19.99
C SER A 11 6.75 -2.36 19.16
N LEU A 12 5.71 -1.73 19.70
CA LEU A 12 4.50 -1.37 18.96
C LEU A 12 4.76 -0.29 17.91
N THR A 13 5.65 0.67 18.18
CA THR A 13 6.03 1.69 17.19
C THR A 13 6.79 1.06 16.03
N ALA A 14 7.66 0.09 16.30
CA ALA A 14 8.38 -0.68 15.27
C ALA A 14 7.45 -1.65 14.50
N ALA A 15 6.42 -2.18 15.17
CA ALA A 15 5.44 -3.08 14.57
C ALA A 15 4.43 -2.37 13.67
N PHE A 16 4.05 -1.13 14.00
CA PHE A 16 3.07 -0.35 13.26
C PHE A 16 3.33 -0.30 11.73
N PRO A 17 4.52 0.08 11.22
CA PRO A 17 4.77 0.10 9.79
C PRO A 17 4.71 -1.29 9.14
N VAL A 18 5.05 -2.35 9.88
CA VAL A 18 4.93 -3.74 9.40
C VAL A 18 3.46 -4.10 9.25
N VAL A 19 2.63 -3.81 10.26
CA VAL A 19 1.18 -4.06 10.25
C VAL A 19 0.49 -3.26 9.15
N VAL A 20 0.84 -1.99 8.96
CA VAL A 20 0.30 -1.18 7.86
C VAL A 20 0.68 -1.79 6.52
N LYS A 21 1.97 -2.14 6.33
CA LYS A 21 2.43 -2.76 5.08
C LYS A 21 1.69 -4.05 4.76
N THR A 22 1.54 -4.95 5.74
CA THR A 22 0.84 -6.23 5.55
C THR A 22 -0.65 -6.02 5.30
N TYR A 23 -1.28 -5.09 6.02
CA TYR A 23 -2.69 -4.72 5.83
C TYR A 23 -2.96 -4.16 4.43
N LEU A 24 -2.13 -3.22 3.96
CA LEU A 24 -2.27 -2.61 2.63
C LEU A 24 -2.00 -3.61 1.49
N ARG A 25 -1.21 -4.66 1.76
CA ARG A 25 -0.93 -5.76 0.82
C ARG A 25 -1.96 -6.87 0.84
N GLY A 26 -2.87 -6.90 1.81
CA GLY A 26 -3.73 -8.07 2.06
C GLY A 26 -2.96 -9.32 2.48
N GLU A 27 -1.69 -9.18 2.88
CA GLU A 27 -0.85 -10.28 3.35
C GLU A 27 -0.96 -10.41 4.87
N ARG A 28 -1.01 -11.63 5.41
CA ARG A 28 -0.90 -11.87 6.86
C ARG A 28 0.48 -12.41 7.19
N ASP A 29 1.47 -11.52 7.36
CA ASP A 29 2.82 -11.93 7.76
C ASP A 29 2.94 -12.07 9.29
N SER A 30 2.39 -13.16 9.81
CA SER A 30 2.45 -13.47 11.25
C SER A 30 3.88 -13.76 11.74
N ARG A 31 4.85 -14.05 10.85
CA ARG A 31 6.23 -14.41 11.27
C ARG A 31 7.01 -13.18 11.75
N ARG A 32 6.98 -12.09 10.99
CA ARG A 32 7.60 -10.82 11.40
C ARG A 32 6.93 -10.22 12.63
N LEU A 33 5.61 -10.34 12.72
CA LEU A 33 4.85 -9.87 13.89
C LEU A 33 5.20 -10.66 15.16
N LYS A 34 5.40 -11.98 15.07
CA LYS A 34 5.85 -12.83 16.19
C LYS A 34 7.27 -12.51 16.68
N ALA A 35 8.12 -11.91 15.84
CA ALA A 35 9.46 -11.48 16.23
C ALA A 35 9.48 -10.13 16.97
N LEU A 36 8.44 -9.31 16.77
CA LEU A 36 8.37 -7.93 17.26
C LEU A 36 7.41 -7.75 18.44
N LEU A 37 6.31 -8.53 18.51
CA LEU A 37 5.31 -8.44 19.56
C LEU A 37 5.23 -9.70 20.42
N ALA A 38 4.68 -9.54 21.61
CA ALA A 38 4.32 -10.66 22.47
C ALA A 38 3.26 -11.56 21.79
N PRO A 39 3.27 -12.89 22.03
CA PRO A 39 2.33 -13.83 21.41
C PRO A 39 0.85 -13.46 21.62
N SER A 40 0.51 -12.86 22.76
CA SER A 40 -0.83 -12.39 23.09
C SER A 40 -1.29 -11.20 22.23
N GLU A 41 -0.37 -10.32 21.84
CA GLU A 41 -0.69 -9.17 20.98
C GLU A 41 -0.85 -9.58 19.52
N VAL A 42 -0.10 -10.59 19.06
CA VAL A 42 -0.27 -11.17 17.72
C VAL A 42 -1.63 -11.85 17.57
N LEU A 43 -2.07 -12.60 18.59
CA LEU A 43 -3.41 -13.20 18.62
C LEU A 43 -4.52 -12.15 18.59
N ALA A 44 -4.36 -11.05 19.33
CA ALA A 44 -5.32 -9.95 19.30
C ALA A 44 -5.35 -9.22 17.95
N LEU A 45 -4.20 -9.11 17.27
CA LEU A 45 -4.10 -8.55 15.92
C LEU A 45 -4.76 -9.45 14.86
N ASP A 46 -4.64 -10.77 14.97
CA ASP A 46 -5.28 -11.71 14.04
C ASP A 46 -6.81 -11.73 14.19
N ALA A 47 -7.33 -11.39 15.37
CA ALA A 47 -8.77 -11.33 15.64
C ALA A 47 -9.46 -10.04 15.14
N VAL A 48 -8.70 -8.98 14.82
CA VAL A 48 -9.24 -7.65 14.49
C VAL A 48 -9.18 -7.38 12.99
N VAL A 49 -10.32 -6.93 12.43
CA VAL A 49 -10.44 -6.58 11.00
C VAL A 49 -9.57 -5.39 10.62
N ASN A 50 -9.51 -4.34 11.45
CA ASN A 50 -8.69 -3.14 11.22
C ASN A 50 -7.42 -3.15 12.07
N GLN A 51 -6.46 -4.00 11.68
CA GLN A 51 -5.20 -4.21 12.40
C GLN A 51 -4.40 -2.91 12.65
N PRO A 52 -4.23 -1.99 11.68
CA PRO A 52 -3.49 -0.75 11.90
C PRO A 52 -4.12 0.14 12.97
N GLN A 53 -5.46 0.22 12.98
CA GLN A 53 -6.21 1.01 13.93
C GLN A 53 -6.11 0.44 15.35
N TYR A 54 -6.05 -0.89 15.48
CA TYR A 54 -5.79 -1.55 16.76
C TYR A 54 -4.41 -1.19 17.33
N VAL A 55 -3.35 -1.26 16.51
CA VAL A 55 -1.99 -0.87 16.95
C VAL A 55 -1.95 0.60 17.39
N LEU A 56 -2.59 1.50 16.62
CA LEU A 56 -2.65 2.92 16.95
C LEU A 56 -3.39 3.18 18.28
N ALA A 57 -4.50 2.48 18.51
CA ALA A 57 -5.26 2.56 19.75
C ALA A 57 -4.44 2.07 20.95
N ARG A 58 -3.70 0.96 20.79
CA ARG A 58 -2.82 0.41 21.82
C ARG A 58 -1.63 1.32 22.12
N LEU A 59 -1.01 1.91 21.09
CA LEU A 59 0.00 2.94 21.25
C LEU A 59 -0.56 4.11 22.05
N ARG A 60 -1.74 4.65 21.69
CA ARG A 60 -2.37 5.75 22.44
C ARG A 60 -2.60 5.39 23.91
N GLN A 61 -3.10 4.18 24.19
CA GLN A 61 -3.38 3.72 25.55
C GLN A 61 -2.11 3.61 26.41
N LEU A 62 -1.06 2.96 25.90
CA LEU A 62 0.22 2.83 26.62
C LEU A 62 0.91 4.18 26.81
N ALA A 63 0.80 5.03 25.80
CA ALA A 63 1.40 6.34 25.81
C ALA A 63 0.68 7.26 26.83
N GLN A 64 -0.64 7.13 27.02
CA GLN A 64 -1.40 7.82 28.07
C GLN A 64 -1.08 7.29 29.47
N ALA A 65 -0.81 5.99 29.61
CA ALA A 65 -0.42 5.37 30.87
C ALA A 65 0.99 5.79 31.33
N GLY A 66 1.92 6.01 30.39
CA GLY A 66 3.31 6.42 30.65
C GLY A 66 3.50 7.91 30.92
N ARG A 67 2.54 8.57 31.60
CA ARG A 67 2.37 10.03 31.73
C ARG A 67 3.45 10.78 32.53
N GLN A 68 4.72 10.41 32.38
CA GLN A 68 5.85 11.11 32.96
C GLN A 68 6.98 11.31 31.94
N VAL A 69 7.10 12.59 31.53
CA VAL A 69 8.23 13.32 30.94
C VAL A 69 8.07 13.78 29.47
N GLY A 70 7.95 15.10 29.29
CA GLY A 70 8.70 15.87 28.27
C GLY A 70 8.08 16.12 26.90
N VAL A 71 7.13 15.31 26.42
CA VAL A 71 6.54 15.49 25.08
C VAL A 71 5.13 16.06 25.21
N SER A 72 4.84 17.15 24.50
CA SER A 72 3.51 17.78 24.52
C SER A 72 2.45 16.82 23.98
N GLU A 73 1.33 16.66 24.69
CA GLU A 73 0.20 15.80 24.26
C GLU A 73 -0.24 16.09 22.83
N LYS A 74 -0.16 17.36 22.41
CA LYS A 74 -0.47 17.80 21.05
C LYS A 74 0.49 17.25 20.00
N GLU A 75 1.79 17.25 20.28
CA GLU A 75 2.81 16.77 19.32
C GLU A 75 2.68 15.26 19.11
N ARG A 76 2.42 14.52 20.19
CA ARG A 76 2.27 13.07 20.12
C ARG A 76 0.97 12.66 19.44
N GLU A 77 -0.14 13.35 19.72
CA GLU A 77 -1.40 13.11 19.03
C GLU A 77 -1.33 13.51 17.54
N MET A 78 -0.57 14.56 17.21
CA MET A 78 -0.33 14.98 15.83
C MET A 78 0.50 13.96 15.06
N LEU A 79 1.55 13.39 15.66
CA LEU A 79 2.37 12.33 15.04
C LEU A 79 1.57 11.03 14.83
N LEU A 80 0.76 10.63 15.80
CA LEU A 80 -0.08 9.43 15.65
C LEU A 80 -1.17 9.63 14.58
N LYS A 81 -1.79 10.82 14.53
CA LYS A 81 -2.75 11.16 13.48
C LYS A 81 -2.10 11.20 12.10
N SER A 82 -0.94 11.84 11.96
CA SER A 82 -0.31 11.99 10.65
C SER A 82 0.08 10.63 10.06
N VAL A 83 0.66 9.73 10.86
CA VAL A 83 1.07 8.41 10.39
C VAL A 83 -0.10 7.54 9.95
N GLY A 84 -1.20 7.48 10.73
CA GLY A 84 -2.39 6.71 10.36
C GLY A 84 -3.14 7.31 9.18
N VAL A 85 -3.34 8.63 9.19
CA VAL A 85 -4.12 9.34 8.15
C VAL A 85 -3.38 9.39 6.83
N LEU A 86 -2.05 9.52 6.80
CA LEU A 86 -1.28 9.55 5.55
C LEU A 86 -1.29 8.18 4.85
N GLY A 87 -1.09 7.09 5.59
CA GLY A 87 -1.11 5.73 5.02
C GLY A 87 -2.49 5.36 4.46
N GLU A 88 -3.55 5.64 5.22
CA GLU A 88 -4.92 5.38 4.78
C GLU A 88 -5.35 6.31 3.63
N ARG A 89 -4.94 7.57 3.61
CA ARG A 89 -5.27 8.49 2.52
C ARG A 89 -4.56 8.12 1.23
N ILE A 90 -3.25 7.84 1.26
CA ILE A 90 -2.49 7.44 0.07
C ILE A 90 -3.10 6.17 -0.54
N TYR A 91 -3.57 5.25 0.29
CA TYR A 91 -4.25 4.03 -0.19
C TYR A 91 -5.67 4.27 -0.69
N ASN A 92 -6.44 5.14 -0.03
CA ASN A 92 -7.86 5.38 -0.35
C ASN A 92 -8.11 6.41 -1.46
N THR A 93 -7.08 7.08 -1.97
CA THR A 93 -7.17 7.85 -3.23
C THR A 93 -6.43 7.15 -4.35
N PRO A 94 -6.89 5.97 -4.81
CA PRO A 94 -6.34 5.40 -6.03
C PRO A 94 -6.63 6.34 -7.19
N ILE A 95 -5.63 6.55 -8.05
CA ILE A 95 -5.84 7.22 -9.33
C ILE A 95 -6.86 6.39 -10.11
N PRO A 96 -7.87 7.02 -10.75
CA PRO A 96 -8.91 6.26 -11.45
C PRO A 96 -8.29 5.35 -12.51
N LEU A 97 -8.56 4.03 -12.45
CA LEU A 97 -8.06 3.03 -13.42
C LEU A 97 -8.42 3.39 -14.87
N SER A 98 -9.52 4.12 -15.07
CA SER A 98 -9.93 4.62 -16.39
C SER A 98 -8.89 5.57 -17.01
N TYR A 99 -8.18 6.36 -16.19
CA TYR A 99 -7.14 7.28 -16.65
C TYR A 99 -5.94 6.49 -17.21
N SER A 100 -5.35 5.59 -16.44
CA SER A 100 -4.17 4.81 -16.87
C SER A 100 -4.47 3.94 -18.09
N ARG A 101 -5.68 3.37 -18.17
CA ARG A 101 -6.15 2.63 -19.37
C ARG A 101 -6.33 3.52 -20.58
N HIS A 102 -6.88 4.72 -20.42
CA HIS A 102 -7.05 5.67 -21.51
C HIS A 102 -5.70 6.15 -22.04
N THR A 103 -4.77 6.49 -21.14
CA THR A 103 -3.40 6.90 -21.48
C THR A 103 -2.67 5.82 -22.27
N SER A 104 -2.75 4.55 -21.85
CA SER A 104 -2.15 3.43 -22.59
C SER A 104 -2.70 3.28 -24.00
N ARG A 105 -4.04 3.31 -24.16
CA ARG A 105 -4.68 3.23 -25.49
C ARG A 105 -4.29 4.40 -26.38
N PHE A 106 -4.31 5.61 -25.84
CA PHE A 106 -3.88 6.81 -26.55
C PHE A 106 -2.43 6.70 -27.00
N LEU A 107 -1.53 6.21 -26.15
CA LEU A 107 -0.13 6.03 -26.49
C LEU A 107 0.08 5.03 -27.62
N ILE A 108 -0.70 3.94 -27.66
CA ILE A 108 -0.68 2.97 -28.75
C ILE A 108 -1.10 3.63 -30.07
N PHE A 109 -2.18 4.43 -30.07
CA PHE A 109 -2.62 5.17 -31.26
C PHE A 109 -1.58 6.19 -31.71
N TYR A 110 -0.99 6.94 -30.78
CA TYR A 110 0.08 7.89 -31.07
C TYR A 110 1.31 7.19 -31.68
N ALA A 111 1.82 6.12 -31.04
CA ALA A 111 2.98 5.38 -31.53
C ALA A 111 2.72 4.69 -32.89
N SER A 112 1.47 4.31 -33.18
CA SER A 112 1.10 3.68 -34.46
C SER A 112 0.93 4.68 -35.60
N THR A 113 0.51 5.92 -35.30
CA THR A 113 0.29 6.98 -36.30
C THR A 113 1.56 7.78 -36.59
N LEU A 114 2.45 7.93 -35.60
CA LEU A 114 3.74 8.62 -35.74
C LEU A 114 4.61 8.15 -36.91
N PRO A 115 4.81 6.84 -37.19
CA PRO A 115 5.63 6.41 -38.33
C PRO A 115 5.08 6.89 -39.66
N LEU A 116 3.75 6.97 -39.83
CA LEU A 116 3.13 7.49 -41.06
C LEU A 116 3.45 8.98 -41.27
N ALA A 117 3.62 9.74 -40.18
CA ALA A 117 3.95 11.16 -40.24
C ALA A 117 5.43 11.42 -40.57
N ILE A 118 6.35 10.58 -40.09
CA ILE A 118 7.80 10.84 -40.17
C ILE A 118 8.53 10.02 -41.24
N VAL A 119 7.90 8.97 -41.79
CA VAL A 119 8.52 8.07 -42.79
C VAL A 119 9.00 8.81 -44.04
N GLY A 120 8.29 9.86 -44.46
CA GLY A 120 8.69 10.69 -45.61
C GLY A 120 10.00 11.46 -45.38
N ALA A 121 10.32 11.80 -44.14
CA ALA A 121 11.53 12.55 -43.79
C ALA A 121 12.71 11.64 -43.43
N LEU A 122 12.46 10.52 -42.74
CA LEU A 122 13.51 9.64 -42.24
C LEU A 122 13.72 8.36 -43.06
N GLY A 123 12.79 7.99 -43.95
CA GLY A 123 12.87 6.76 -44.74
C GLY A 123 13.11 5.54 -43.85
N TRP A 124 14.13 4.74 -44.16
CA TRP A 124 14.51 3.56 -43.38
C TRP A 124 15.00 3.86 -41.95
N ALA A 125 15.50 5.07 -41.68
CA ALA A 125 15.89 5.47 -40.33
C ALA A 125 14.69 5.59 -39.37
N THR A 126 13.46 5.62 -39.91
CA THR A 126 12.22 5.59 -39.12
C THR A 126 12.17 4.36 -38.20
N VAL A 127 12.67 3.20 -38.63
CA VAL A 127 12.60 1.96 -37.84
C VAL A 127 13.40 2.05 -36.52
N PRO A 128 14.71 2.33 -36.52
CA PRO A 128 15.47 2.46 -35.27
C PRO A 128 15.03 3.65 -34.41
N VAL A 129 14.58 4.74 -35.02
CA VAL A 129 14.06 5.92 -34.30
C VAL A 129 12.75 5.59 -33.59
N MET A 130 11.82 4.93 -34.27
CA MET A 130 10.56 4.48 -33.67
C MET A 130 10.79 3.44 -32.57
N ALA A 131 11.74 2.51 -32.76
CA ALA A 131 12.09 1.55 -31.72
C ALA A 131 12.56 2.25 -30.43
N THR A 132 13.44 3.25 -30.56
CA THR A 132 13.95 4.03 -29.43
C THR A 132 12.85 4.85 -28.76
N LEU A 133 12.00 5.50 -29.56
CA LEU A 133 10.86 6.29 -29.06
C LEU A 133 9.84 5.43 -28.33
N CYS A 134 9.44 4.29 -28.92
CA CYS A 134 8.53 3.35 -28.27
C CYS A 134 9.12 2.84 -26.96
N TRP A 135 10.39 2.41 -26.96
CA TRP A 135 11.05 1.98 -25.73
C TRP A 135 11.01 3.05 -24.63
N ALA A 136 11.31 4.31 -24.95
CA ALA A 136 11.26 5.40 -23.99
C ALA A 136 9.84 5.70 -23.50
N LEU A 137 8.87 5.81 -24.42
CA LEU A 137 7.48 6.18 -24.10
C LEU A 137 6.75 5.09 -23.32
N PHE A 138 6.86 3.84 -23.76
CA PHE A 138 6.27 2.70 -23.05
C PHE A 138 6.99 2.45 -21.72
N GLY A 139 8.31 2.69 -21.64
CA GLY A 139 9.07 2.63 -20.38
C GLY A 139 8.56 3.64 -19.36
N ILE A 140 8.32 4.89 -19.75
CA ILE A 140 7.75 5.91 -18.86
C ILE A 140 6.33 5.53 -18.42
N LEU A 141 5.49 4.99 -19.33
CA LEU A 141 4.15 4.52 -18.99
C LEU A 141 4.19 3.40 -17.94
N GLU A 142 5.11 2.44 -18.08
CA GLU A 142 5.27 1.35 -17.13
C GLU A 142 5.75 1.85 -15.77
N ILE A 143 6.72 2.76 -15.74
CA ILE A 143 7.18 3.41 -14.50
C ILE A 143 6.01 4.17 -13.83
N GLY A 144 5.17 4.84 -14.61
CA GLY A 144 3.96 5.49 -14.12
C GLY A 144 3.03 4.49 -13.44
N ASN A 145 2.70 3.38 -14.11
CA ASN A 145 1.87 2.32 -13.54
C ASN A 145 2.46 1.73 -12.25
N LEU A 146 3.78 1.56 -12.17
CA LEU A 146 4.46 1.07 -10.96
C LEU A 146 4.35 2.06 -9.78
N ILE A 147 4.41 3.36 -10.06
CA ILE A 147 4.28 4.40 -9.03
C ILE A 147 2.81 4.54 -8.56
N GLU A 148 1.85 4.29 -9.45
CA GLU A 148 0.41 4.30 -9.12
C GLU A 148 0.01 3.16 -8.17
N GLU A 149 0.76 2.06 -8.16
CA GLU A 149 0.51 0.86 -7.35
C GLU A 149 1.63 0.55 -6.34
N PRO A 150 1.90 1.43 -5.35
CA PRO A 150 3.08 1.32 -4.48
C PRO A 150 3.04 0.13 -3.51
N PHE A 151 1.88 -0.50 -3.33
CA PHE A 151 1.67 -1.58 -2.36
C PHE A 151 1.27 -2.91 -3.00
N THR A 152 1.11 -3.00 -4.33
CA THR A 152 0.75 -4.26 -4.99
C THR A 152 1.91 -5.26 -4.87
N ALA A 153 1.63 -6.47 -4.39
CA ALA A 153 2.59 -7.56 -4.46
C ALA A 153 2.65 -8.04 -5.92
N TYR A 154 3.84 -8.33 -6.45
CA TYR A 154 4.03 -8.77 -7.85
C TYR A 154 3.12 -9.96 -8.24
N GLU A 155 2.65 -10.73 -7.26
CA GLU A 155 1.75 -11.88 -7.42
C GLU A 155 0.25 -11.53 -7.35
N SER A 156 -0.13 -10.41 -6.73
CA SER A 156 -1.54 -9.97 -6.61
C SER A 156 -2.06 -9.25 -7.84
N GLN A 157 -1.17 -8.85 -8.77
CA GLN A 157 -1.52 -8.19 -10.04
C GLN A 157 -2.45 -9.05 -10.94
N ARG A 158 -2.56 -10.37 -10.67
CA ARG A 158 -3.50 -11.28 -11.33
C ARG A 158 -4.94 -11.20 -10.80
N ARG A 159 -5.19 -10.56 -9.64
CA ARG A 159 -6.54 -10.43 -9.10
C ARG A 159 -7.13 -9.09 -9.53
N PRO A 160 -8.32 -9.05 -10.14
CA PRO A 160 -9.01 -7.78 -10.37
C PRO A 160 -9.16 -7.08 -9.03
N LEU A 161 -8.66 -5.83 -8.94
CA LEU A 161 -8.85 -4.99 -7.76
C LEU A 161 -10.33 -4.57 -7.73
N LEU A 162 -11.17 -5.43 -7.20
CA LEU A 162 -12.51 -5.05 -6.79
C LEU A 162 -12.39 -3.90 -5.78
N PRO A 163 -13.32 -2.93 -5.78
CA PRO A 163 -13.39 -1.91 -4.74
C PRO A 163 -13.26 -2.57 -3.36
N LEU A 164 -12.54 -1.95 -2.41
CA LEU A 164 -12.27 -2.54 -1.09
C LEU A 164 -13.55 -3.00 -0.37
N THR A 165 -14.70 -2.38 -0.67
CA THR A 165 -16.01 -2.83 -0.19
C THR A 165 -16.38 -4.23 -0.65
N GLU A 166 -16.04 -4.60 -1.88
CA GLU A 166 -16.35 -5.89 -2.49
C GLU A 166 -15.27 -6.92 -2.18
N ALA A 167 -13.98 -6.53 -2.19
CA ALA A 167 -12.90 -7.40 -1.70
C ALA A 167 -13.13 -7.81 -0.23
N ARG A 168 -13.62 -6.89 0.61
CA ARG A 168 -14.01 -7.18 2.00
C ARG A 168 -15.23 -8.10 2.12
N ARG A 169 -16.16 -8.06 1.16
CA ARG A 169 -17.31 -8.98 1.13
C ARG A 169 -16.87 -10.38 0.73
N GLU A 170 -16.07 -10.50 -0.33
CA GLU A 170 -15.52 -11.78 -0.77
C GLU A 170 -14.63 -12.43 0.29
N ASP A 171 -13.77 -11.66 0.97
CA ASP A 171 -12.96 -12.19 2.07
C ASP A 171 -13.82 -12.57 3.29
N ALA A 172 -14.89 -11.81 3.60
CA ALA A 172 -15.82 -12.17 4.66
C ALA A 172 -16.61 -13.45 4.34
N GLU A 173 -17.04 -13.61 3.09
CA GLU A 173 -17.73 -14.81 2.58
C GLU A 173 -16.79 -16.02 2.60
N ARG A 174 -15.53 -15.86 2.19
CA ARG A 174 -14.52 -16.93 2.24
C ARG A 174 -14.15 -17.36 3.66
N VAL A 175 -14.10 -16.42 4.61
CA VAL A 175 -13.90 -16.74 6.02
C VAL A 175 -15.12 -17.45 6.60
N ALA A 176 -16.33 -17.06 6.18
CA ALA A 176 -17.57 -17.74 6.57
C ALA A 176 -17.67 -19.17 5.99
N GLU A 177 -17.15 -19.41 4.78
CA GLU A 177 -17.10 -20.74 4.15
C GLU A 177 -15.98 -21.64 4.69
N ALA A 178 -14.86 -21.06 5.13
CA ALA A 178 -13.69 -21.80 5.62
C ALA A 178 -13.83 -22.29 7.08
N GLN A 179 -14.92 -21.96 7.77
CA GLN A 179 -15.16 -22.39 9.14
C GLN A 179 -15.99 -23.69 9.13
N PRO A 180 -15.38 -24.87 9.38
CA PRO A 180 -16.13 -26.13 9.40
C PRO A 180 -17.15 -26.10 10.55
N ARG A 181 -18.38 -26.51 10.22
CA ARG A 181 -19.47 -26.73 11.20
C ARG A 181 -19.11 -27.80 12.22
#